data_AF-A0AB40DC56-F1
#
_entry.id   AF-A0AB40DC56-F1
#
_cell.length_a   1.000
_cell.length_b   1.000
_cell.length_c   1.000
_cell.angle_alpha   90.00
_cell.angle_beta   90.00
_cell.angle_gamma   90.00
#
_symmetry.space_group_name_H-M   'P 1'
#
loop_
_entity.id
_entity.type
_entity.pdbx_description
1 polymer ?
#
loop_
_entity_poly.entity_id
_entity_poly.type
_entity_poly.pdbx_seq_one_letter_code
_entity_poly.pdbx_strand_id
1 'polypeptide(L)'
;MEPNFVRSSGVLTLNIDELRKLVEPADIECLEQIKQEETRLKSNREVIQKKLNQLLRRINDLDDEVEREEITELEFQSMNAVRNFLNLRHQQLAERLVRVGTQLARAKIDLKRQEVAIFKDVKARGLI
;
A
#
# COMPACT_ATOMS: atom_id res chain seq x y z
N MET A 1 -2.08 14.21 34.95
CA MET A 1 -2.82 12.94 34.71
C MET A 1 -1.82 11.93 34.19
N GLU A 2 -1.65 10.82 34.90
CA GLU A 2 -0.80 9.72 34.47
C GLU A 2 -1.38 9.04 33.21
N PRO A 3 -0.53 8.52 32.29
CA PRO A 3 -1.02 7.83 31.09
C PRO A 3 -1.66 6.48 31.45
N ASN A 4 -2.71 6.09 30.72
CA ASN A 4 -3.37 4.82 30.95
C ASN A 4 -2.74 3.72 30.09
N PHE A 5 -1.97 2.83 30.70
CA PHE A 5 -1.24 1.78 29.99
C PHE A 5 -1.99 0.44 30.01
N VAL A 6 -2.27 -0.13 28.85
CA VAL A 6 -2.69 -1.54 28.75
C VAL A 6 -1.47 -2.39 28.46
N ARG A 7 -1.07 -3.25 29.41
CA ARG A 7 0.01 -4.23 29.26
C ARG A 7 -0.56 -5.63 29.14
N SER A 8 -0.50 -6.19 27.94
CA SER A 8 -0.67 -7.63 27.72
C SER A 8 0.61 -8.16 27.11
N SER A 9 1.27 -9.12 27.79
CA SER A 9 2.40 -9.91 27.24
C SER A 9 3.43 -9.09 26.44
N GLY A 10 4.12 -8.15 27.08
CA GLY A 10 5.22 -7.37 26.48
C GLY A 10 4.81 -6.33 25.43
N VAL A 11 3.52 -6.14 25.17
CA VAL A 11 3.00 -5.10 24.28
C VAL A 11 2.50 -3.92 25.12
N LEU A 12 2.97 -2.72 24.77
CA LEU A 12 2.45 -1.46 25.30
C LEU A 12 1.55 -0.82 24.25
N THR A 13 0.29 -0.62 24.60
CA THR A 13 -0.65 0.13 23.76
C THR A 13 -0.94 1.47 24.41
N LEU A 14 -0.80 2.54 23.62
CA LEU A 14 -1.02 3.92 24.02
C LEU A 14 -1.86 4.63 22.96
N ASN A 15 -2.74 5.53 23.38
CA ASN A 15 -3.34 6.47 22.44
C ASN A 15 -2.33 7.57 22.06
N ILE A 16 -2.59 8.29 20.96
CA ILE A 16 -1.65 9.32 20.46
C ILE A 16 -1.52 10.50 21.43
N ASP A 17 -2.59 10.85 22.15
CA ASP A 17 -2.59 11.96 23.10
C ASP A 17 -1.76 11.65 24.36
N GLU A 18 -1.70 10.39 24.77
CA GLU A 18 -0.84 9.89 25.83
C GLU A 18 0.60 9.82 25.37
N LEU A 19 0.85 9.35 24.14
CA LEU A 19 2.20 9.33 23.58
C LEU A 19 2.80 10.74 23.46
N ARG A 20 1.99 11.73 23.05
CA ARG A 20 2.36 13.15 22.98
C ARG A 20 2.78 13.75 24.33
N LYS A 21 2.35 13.17 25.46
CA LYS A 21 2.79 13.61 26.80
C LYS A 21 4.16 13.05 27.19
N LEU A 22 4.61 12.00 26.51
CA LEU A 22 5.80 11.23 26.85
C LEU A 22 6.96 11.47 25.87
N VAL A 23 6.67 11.87 24.64
CA VAL A 23 7.63 11.90 23.53
C VAL A 23 7.72 13.31 22.95
N GLU A 24 8.90 13.67 22.44
CA GLU A 24 9.13 14.95 21.78
C GLU A 24 8.19 15.15 20.57
N PRO A 25 7.69 16.38 20.32
CA PRO A 25 6.79 16.66 19.20
C PRO A 25 7.34 16.22 17.83
N ALA A 26 8.65 16.37 17.60
CA ALA A 26 9.29 15.98 16.34
C ALA A 26 9.17 14.47 16.04
N ASP A 27 9.25 13.62 17.06
CA ASP A 27 9.09 12.17 16.90
C ASP A 27 7.63 11.78 16.63
N ILE A 28 6.68 12.51 17.23
CA ILE A 28 5.25 12.36 16.94
C ILE A 28 4.95 12.77 15.50
N GLU A 29 5.45 13.91 15.05
CA GLU A 29 5.30 14.38 13.67
C GLU A 29 5.89 13.37 12.68
N CYS A 30 7.08 12.83 12.97
CA CYS A 30 7.71 11.79 12.16
C CYS A 30 6.84 10.53 12.06
N LEU A 31 6.31 10.03 13.19
CA LEU A 31 5.38 8.89 13.20
C LEU A 31 4.12 9.16 12.36
N GLU A 32 3.52 10.33 12.53
CA GLU A 32 2.30 10.71 11.80
C GLU A 32 2.55 10.81 10.30
N GLN A 33 3.69 11.39 9.87
CA GLN A 33 4.09 11.46 8.47
C GLN A 33 4.27 10.08 7.85
N ILE A 34 5.00 9.17 8.52
CA ILE A 34 5.20 7.80 8.04
C ILE A 34 3.84 7.07 7.96
N LYS A 35 2.95 7.28 8.94
CA LYS A 35 1.63 6.67 8.97
C LYS A 35 0.71 7.17 7.86
N GLN A 36 0.75 8.47 7.57
CA GLN A 36 0.02 9.08 6.45
C GLN A 36 0.52 8.51 5.12
N GLU A 37 1.84 8.37 4.96
CA GLU A 37 2.42 7.77 3.75
C GLU A 37 2.02 6.30 3.59
N GLU A 38 2.06 5.51 4.67
CA GLU A 38 1.61 4.11 4.69
C GLU A 38 0.15 3.98 4.24
N THR A 39 -0.71 4.89 4.73
CA THR A 39 -2.13 4.94 4.37
C THR A 39 -2.31 5.32 2.90
N ARG A 40 -1.61 6.34 2.41
CA ARG A 40 -1.62 6.76 1.01
C ARG A 40 -1.19 5.62 0.09
N LEU A 41 -0.12 4.90 0.45
CA LEU A 41 0.39 3.76 -0.33
C LEU A 41 -0.59 2.59 -0.36
N LYS A 42 -1.31 2.31 0.73
CA LYS A 42 -2.42 1.32 0.73
C LYS A 42 -3.52 1.70 -0.25
N SER A 43 -4.02 2.93 -0.18
CA SER A 43 -5.06 3.40 -1.10
C SER A 43 -4.59 3.35 -2.55
N ASN A 44 -3.35 3.76 -2.83
CA ASN A 44 -2.76 3.67 -4.17
C ASN A 44 -2.68 2.22 -4.67
N ARG A 45 -2.28 1.27 -3.81
CA ARG A 45 -2.23 -0.15 -4.13
C ARG A 45 -3.61 -0.68 -4.53
N GLU A 46 -4.64 -0.36 -3.76
CA GLU A 46 -6.02 -0.77 -4.03
C GLU A 46 -6.54 -0.22 -5.36
N VAL A 47 -6.29 1.07 -5.64
CA VAL A 47 -6.67 1.70 -6.92
C VAL A 47 -5.98 1.03 -8.10
N ILE A 48 -4.68 0.73 -8.00
CA ILE A 48 -3.94 0.05 -9.06
C ILE A 48 -4.48 -1.37 -9.26
N GLN A 49 -4.72 -2.11 -8.18
CA GLN A 49 -5.25 -3.47 -8.25
C GLN A 49 -6.65 -3.51 -8.89
N LYS A 50 -7.52 -2.55 -8.58
CA LYS A 50 -8.83 -2.41 -9.24
C LYS A 50 -8.68 -2.18 -10.75
N LYS A 51 -7.75 -1.31 -11.17
CA LYS A 51 -7.48 -1.04 -12.59
C LYS A 51 -6.91 -2.26 -13.32
N LEU A 52 -6.02 -3.01 -12.67
CA LEU A 52 -5.48 -4.26 -13.23
C LEU A 52 -6.59 -5.27 -13.48
N ASN A 53 -7.44 -5.52 -12.49
CA ASN A 53 -8.57 -6.45 -12.63
C ASN A 53 -9.53 -6.03 -13.76
N GLN A 54 -9.80 -4.73 -13.91
CA GLN A 54 -10.63 -4.22 -15.00
C GLN A 54 -9.98 -4.42 -16.37
N LEU A 55 -8.67 -4.20 -16.49
CA LEU A 55 -7.95 -4.42 -17.75
C LEU A 55 -7.87 -5.89 -18.11
N LEU A 56 -7.61 -6.76 -17.13
CA LEU A 56 -7.56 -8.20 -17.36
C LEU A 56 -8.90 -8.72 -17.87
N ARG A 57 -10.03 -8.27 -17.28
CA ARG A 57 -11.36 -8.61 -17.81
C ARG A 57 -11.52 -8.20 -19.27
N ARG A 58 -11.15 -6.95 -19.61
CA ARG A 58 -11.23 -6.47 -21.00
C ARG A 58 -10.33 -7.24 -21.97
N ILE A 59 -9.17 -7.70 -21.51
CA ILE A 59 -8.28 -8.53 -22.34
C ILE A 59 -8.94 -9.89 -22.58
N ASN A 60 -9.46 -10.52 -21.53
CA ASN A 60 -10.18 -11.78 -21.66
C ASN A 60 -11.41 -11.66 -22.57
N ASP A 61 -12.20 -10.58 -22.44
CA ASP A 61 -13.36 -10.32 -23.30
C ASP A 61 -12.94 -10.25 -24.79
N LEU A 62 -11.79 -9.64 -25.10
CA LEU A 62 -11.25 -9.59 -26.46
C LEU A 62 -10.72 -10.93 -26.94
N ASP A 63 -10.05 -11.71 -26.07
CA ASP A 63 -9.58 -13.05 -26.42
C ASP A 63 -10.78 -13.96 -26.73
N ASP A 64 -11.86 -13.89 -25.94
CA ASP A 64 -13.11 -14.62 -26.17
C ASP A 64 -13.81 -14.19 -27.47
N GLU A 65 -13.73 -12.92 -27.87
CA GLU A 65 -14.27 -12.44 -29.14
C GLU A 65 -13.43 -12.91 -30.35
N VAL A 66 -12.10 -13.01 -30.19
CA VAL A 66 -11.20 -13.52 -31.24
C VAL A 66 -11.42 -15.01 -31.50
N GLU A 67 -11.84 -15.78 -30.49
CA GLU A 67 -12.10 -17.21 -30.61
C GLU A 67 -13.45 -17.55 -31.25
N ARG A 68 -14.30 -16.55 -31.56
CA ARG A 68 -15.60 -16.79 -32.22
C ARG A 68 -15.42 -17.12 -33.69
N GLU A 69 -16.19 -18.09 -34.17
CA GLU A 69 -16.29 -18.38 -35.60
C GLU A 69 -16.87 -17.15 -36.33
N GLU A 70 -16.27 -16.77 -37.46
CA GLU A 70 -16.66 -15.64 -38.35
C GLU A 70 -16.12 -14.22 -38.02
N ILE A 71 -14.83 -14.08 -37.73
CA ILE A 71 -14.13 -12.77 -37.79
C ILE A 71 -13.35 -12.61 -39.09
N THR A 72 -13.41 -11.41 -39.67
CA THR A 72 -12.59 -11.07 -40.84
C THR A 72 -11.13 -10.81 -40.43
N GLU A 73 -10.21 -10.95 -41.39
CA GLU A 73 -8.78 -10.65 -41.17
C GLU A 73 -8.56 -9.20 -40.67
N LEU A 74 -9.34 -8.24 -41.18
CA LEU A 74 -9.24 -6.84 -40.76
C LEU A 74 -9.70 -6.64 -39.30
N GLU A 75 -10.80 -7.29 -38.92
CA GLU A 75 -11.30 -7.27 -37.53
C GLU A 75 -10.30 -7.93 -36.59
N PHE A 76 -9.74 -9.07 -36.98
CA PHE A 76 -8.69 -9.75 -36.23
C PHE A 76 -7.47 -8.83 -36.00
N GLN A 77 -6.97 -8.18 -37.05
CA GLN A 77 -5.82 -7.27 -36.94
C GLN A 77 -6.12 -6.08 -36.02
N SER A 78 -7.32 -5.49 -36.14
CA SER A 78 -7.77 -4.40 -35.27
C SER A 78 -7.85 -4.82 -33.81
N MET A 79 -8.51 -5.95 -33.52
CA MET A 79 -8.64 -6.50 -32.17
C MET A 79 -7.30 -6.89 -31.57
N ASN A 80 -6.41 -7.50 -32.36
CA ASN A 80 -5.07 -7.84 -31.91
C ASN A 80 -4.22 -6.60 -31.57
N ALA A 81 -4.37 -5.51 -32.32
CA ALA A 81 -3.73 -4.23 -31.99
C ALA A 81 -4.23 -3.66 -30.66
N VAL A 82 -5.56 -3.70 -30.42
CA VAL A 82 -6.16 -3.29 -29.14
C VAL A 82 -5.68 -4.18 -28.00
N ARG A 83 -5.67 -5.50 -28.19
CA ARG A 83 -5.19 -6.47 -27.22
C ARG A 83 -3.73 -6.20 -26.81
N ASN A 84 -2.85 -5.99 -27.79
CA ASN A 84 -1.44 -5.68 -27.53
C ASN A 84 -1.28 -4.40 -26.72
N PHE A 85 -2.05 -3.36 -27.04
CA PHE A 85 -2.05 -2.12 -26.28
C PHE A 85 -2.54 -2.32 -24.84
N LEU A 86 -3.63 -3.06 -24.63
CA LEU A 86 -4.16 -3.35 -23.29
C LEU A 86 -3.20 -4.22 -22.47
N ASN A 87 -2.55 -5.21 -23.07
CA ASN A 87 -1.53 -6.03 -22.44
C ASN A 87 -0.34 -5.19 -21.97
N LEU A 88 0.18 -4.30 -22.82
CA LEU A 88 1.25 -3.38 -22.43
C LEU A 88 0.84 -2.50 -21.24
N ARG A 89 -0.38 -1.95 -21.29
CA ARG A 89 -0.92 -1.14 -20.19
C ARG A 89 -1.08 -1.95 -18.90
N HIS A 90 -1.50 -3.21 -19.00
CA HIS A 90 -1.61 -4.12 -17.87
C HIS A 90 -0.23 -4.40 -17.25
N GLN A 91 0.79 -4.69 -18.06
CA GLN A 91 2.17 -4.88 -17.61
C GLN A 91 2.71 -3.64 -16.87
N GLN A 92 2.54 -2.45 -17.45
CA GLN A 92 2.96 -1.20 -16.83
C GLN A 92 2.29 -0.95 -15.46
N LEU A 93 1.01 -1.28 -15.33
CA LEU A 93 0.30 -1.18 -14.05
C LEU A 93 0.74 -2.25 -13.05
N ALA A 94 1.08 -3.46 -13.50
CA ALA A 94 1.59 -4.52 -12.65
C ALA A 94 2.96 -4.14 -12.07
N GLU A 95 3.86 -3.59 -12.88
CA GLU A 95 5.12 -3.04 -12.39
C GLU A 95 4.90 -1.91 -11.37
N ARG A 96 3.95 -1.02 -11.64
CA ARG A 96 3.60 0.06 -10.70
C ARG A 96 3.05 -0.50 -9.38
N LEU A 97 2.26 -1.58 -9.43
CA LEU A 97 1.76 -2.26 -8.24
C LEU A 97 2.91 -2.82 -7.41
N VAL A 98 3.90 -3.47 -8.05
CA VAL A 98 5.10 -3.98 -7.38
C VAL A 98 5.88 -2.83 -6.72
N ARG A 99 6.13 -1.74 -7.44
CA ARG A 99 6.82 -0.55 -6.90
C ARG A 99 6.12 0.01 -5.66
N VAL A 100 4.79 0.20 -5.72
CA VAL A 100 3.99 0.67 -4.57
C VAL A 100 4.02 -0.34 -3.43
N GLY A 101 3.98 -1.65 -3.73
CA GLY A 101 4.12 -2.71 -2.73
C GLY A 101 5.47 -2.65 -1.99
N THR A 102 6.57 -2.43 -2.71
CA THR A 102 7.91 -2.24 -2.13
C THR A 102 7.98 -0.99 -1.26
N GLN A 103 7.42 0.13 -1.72
CA GLN A 103 7.35 1.37 -0.93
C GLN A 103 6.55 1.16 0.35
N LEU A 104 5.41 0.48 0.28
CA LEU A 104 4.57 0.18 1.44
C LEU A 104 5.30 -0.71 2.44
N ALA A 105 6.05 -1.72 1.97
CA ALA A 105 6.86 -2.56 2.83
C ALA A 105 7.94 -1.76 3.57
N ARG A 106 8.63 -0.84 2.88
CA ARG A 106 9.62 0.06 3.49
C ARG A 106 8.98 0.97 4.54
N ALA A 107 7.89 1.65 4.20
CA ALA A 107 7.17 2.53 5.13
C ALA A 107 6.73 1.81 6.41
N LYS A 108 6.31 0.54 6.31
CA LYS A 108 5.98 -0.30 7.48
C LYS A 108 7.20 -0.64 8.34
N ILE A 109 8.34 -0.91 7.72
CA ILE A 109 9.59 -1.17 8.44
C ILE A 109 10.03 0.11 9.17
N ASP A 110 9.97 1.26 8.50
CA ASP A 110 10.35 2.54 9.08
C ASP A 110 9.42 2.92 10.25
N LEU A 111 8.11 2.71 10.09
CA LEU A 111 7.14 2.91 11.18
C LEU A 111 7.49 2.05 12.40
N LYS A 112 7.70 0.75 12.20
CA LYS A 112 8.07 -0.17 13.29
C LYS A 112 9.39 0.21 13.95
N ARG A 113 10.37 0.66 13.16
CA ARG A 113 11.67 1.10 13.68
C ARG A 113 11.50 2.32 14.57
N GLN A 114 10.69 3.29 14.15
CA GLN A 114 10.40 4.50 14.93
C GLN A 114 9.62 4.17 16.21
N GLU A 115 8.58 3.33 16.12
CA GLU A 115 7.83 2.84 17.29
C GLU A 115 8.74 2.16 18.34
N VAL A 116 9.67 1.31 17.89
CA VAL A 116 10.64 0.65 18.77
C VAL A 116 11.64 1.64 19.37
N ALA A 117 12.10 2.63 18.61
CA ALA A 117 13.01 3.66 19.10
C ALA A 117 12.35 4.47 20.22
N ILE A 118 11.12 4.92 19.99
CA ILE A 118 10.30 5.65 20.97
C ILE A 118 10.07 4.80 22.22
N PHE A 119 9.67 3.54 22.06
CA PHE A 119 9.48 2.65 23.20
C PHE A 119 10.74 2.50 24.06
N LYS A 120 11.90 2.30 23.40
CA LYS A 120 13.19 2.18 24.11
C LYS A 120 13.55 3.45 24.86
N ASP A 121 13.34 4.61 24.24
CA ASP A 121 13.62 5.90 24.83
C ASP A 121 12.72 6.20 26.05
N VAL A 122 11.40 6.05 25.90
CA VAL A 122 10.43 6.24 26.99
C VAL A 122 10.73 5.30 28.16
N LYS A 123 11.11 4.05 27.87
CA LYS A 123 11.54 3.07 28.87
C LYS A 123 12.85 3.47 29.55
N ALA A 124 13.84 3.97 28.80
CA ALA A 124 15.11 4.42 29.36
C ALA A 124 14.95 5.64 30.28
N ARG A 125 13.97 6.50 29.99
CA ARG A 125 13.57 7.63 30.84
C ARG A 125 12.72 7.21 32.06
N GLY A 126 12.37 5.93 32.21
CA GLY A 126 11.59 5.43 33.35
C GLY A 126 10.12 5.87 33.34
N LEU A 127 9.62 6.30 32.18
CA LEU A 127 8.24 6.77 32.02
C LEU A 127 7.25 5.61 31.84
N ILE A 128 7.78 4.40 31.56
CA ILE A 128 7.08 3.11 31.44
C ILE A 128 7.95 1.96 31.96
#